data_AF-A0A4R5A8R6-F1
#
_entry.id   AF-A0A4R5A8R6-F1
#
_cell.length_a   1.000
_cell.length_b   1.000
_cell.length_c   1.000
_cell.angle_alpha   90.00
_cell.angle_beta   90.00
_cell.angle_gamma   90.00
#
_symmetry.space_group_name_H-M   'P 1'
#
loop_
_entity.id
_entity.type
_entity.pdbx_description
1 polymer ?
#
loop_
_entity_poly.entity_id
_entity_poly.type
_entity_poly.pdbx_seq_one_letter_code
_entity_poly.pdbx_strand_id
1 'polypeptide(L)'
;MTIQAETGALLDRARKYERQGRAGEAAAAYAEAAEAMEARGDWTPAVAVRARFARALAAAGSTGEAQRVLDVLDRGAASLPGEVRAGLDAQAAHVLAAAGRTGEAARRAWAAMSGFGSLHDHKRAGAAGLHAARLIVKDAGPRGALQPLRELLARIPPGSEEYRQVAKLLADAERRPDRDHDVLVTDPGTAAWGRLAAALAVGAHLAVGNGVAWNTLADHDESGGDDRVLLERDWGITDAEGWRKQMDGLLDARNSDPAIQMVLDRRGRGTGERAWREAIVAWCRERDISEETVQEVVELSGLVLRYESRFRADGLLPPDGLVESVYGYDFGRAVNMARWGLNAGYCDAEEAEKCVLTAGHRAHQVYPSWGSFSAGYVLGRMLRFDEGGFGEWYDRSLAGHRILAEDPESPWRRMAWG
;
A
#
# COMPACT_ATOMS: atom_id res chain seq x y z
N MET A 1 1.46 -53.50 32.99
CA MET A 1 1.64 -52.23 32.26
C MET A 1 0.50 -51.32 32.71
N THR A 2 0.78 -50.19 33.34
CA THR A 2 -0.26 -49.34 33.94
C THR A 2 -1.05 -48.61 32.86
N ILE A 3 -2.38 -48.48 33.00
CA ILE A 3 -3.30 -47.86 32.04
C ILE A 3 -2.88 -46.39 31.69
N GLN A 4 -2.18 -45.70 32.59
CA GLN A 4 -1.55 -44.40 32.30
C GLN A 4 -0.45 -44.47 31.22
N ALA A 5 0.35 -45.53 31.19
CA ALA A 5 1.35 -45.76 30.16
C ALA A 5 0.69 -46.05 28.79
N GLU A 6 -0.49 -46.66 28.80
CA GLU A 6 -1.28 -46.93 27.57
C GLU A 6 -1.85 -45.64 26.97
N THR A 7 -2.41 -44.73 27.79
CA THR A 7 -2.88 -43.42 27.29
C THR A 7 -1.73 -42.56 26.74
N GLY A 8 -0.57 -42.56 27.40
CA GLY A 8 0.63 -41.89 26.89
C GLY A 8 1.06 -42.41 25.53
N ALA A 9 1.09 -43.74 25.36
CA ALA A 9 1.42 -44.39 24.09
C ALA A 9 0.43 -44.06 22.97
N LEU A 10 -0.88 -43.98 23.28
CA LEU A 10 -1.91 -43.56 22.33
C LEU A 10 -1.69 -42.13 21.84
N LEU A 11 -1.38 -41.19 22.74
CA LEU A 11 -1.11 -39.79 22.37
C LEU A 11 0.17 -39.65 21.54
N ASP A 12 1.23 -40.41 21.85
CA ASP A 12 2.45 -40.44 21.04
C ASP A 12 2.19 -40.98 19.64
N ARG A 13 1.38 -42.02 19.54
CA ARG A 13 0.94 -42.60 18.27
C ARG A 13 0.10 -41.59 17.46
N ALA A 14 -0.85 -40.91 18.10
CA ALA A 14 -1.68 -39.89 17.45
C ALA A 14 -0.82 -38.74 16.89
N ARG A 15 0.12 -38.21 17.69
CA ARG A 15 1.08 -37.18 17.26
C ARG A 15 2.00 -37.65 16.13
N LYS A 16 2.35 -38.94 16.11
CA LYS A 16 3.12 -39.53 15.00
C LYS A 16 2.30 -39.55 13.71
N TYR A 17 1.02 -39.93 13.78
CA TYR A 17 0.13 -39.92 12.62
C TYR A 17 -0.14 -38.51 12.08
N GLU A 18 -0.33 -37.51 12.95
CA GLU A 18 -0.45 -36.11 12.53
C GLU A 18 0.79 -35.65 11.73
N ARG A 19 2.00 -35.96 12.21
CA ARG A 19 3.26 -35.60 11.51
C ARG A 19 3.42 -36.31 10.16
N GLN A 20 2.75 -37.45 9.98
CA GLN A 20 2.77 -38.23 8.73
C GLN A 20 1.63 -37.84 7.77
N GLY A 21 0.78 -36.86 8.11
CA GLY A 21 -0.40 -36.50 7.31
C GLY A 21 -1.53 -37.53 7.36
N ARG A 22 -1.46 -38.51 8.29
CA ARG A 22 -2.43 -39.60 8.45
C ARG A 22 -3.55 -39.16 9.40
N ALA A 23 -4.36 -38.22 8.93
CA ALA A 23 -5.36 -37.53 9.76
C ALA A 23 -6.45 -38.46 10.31
N GLY A 24 -6.89 -39.46 9.54
CA GLY A 24 -7.89 -40.43 9.98
C GLY A 24 -7.39 -41.31 11.13
N GLU A 25 -6.17 -41.85 11.01
CA GLU A 25 -5.57 -42.66 12.08
C GLU A 25 -5.18 -41.83 13.31
N ALA A 26 -4.82 -40.56 13.12
CA ALA A 26 -4.63 -39.62 14.22
C ALA A 26 -5.95 -39.37 14.97
N ALA A 27 -7.06 -39.19 14.25
CA ALA A 27 -8.38 -38.98 14.85
C ALA A 27 -8.79 -40.20 15.69
N ALA A 28 -8.66 -41.41 15.16
CA ALA A 28 -8.97 -42.64 15.90
C ALA A 28 -8.16 -42.74 17.21
N ALA A 29 -6.84 -42.51 17.13
CA ALA A 29 -5.97 -42.59 18.31
C ALA A 29 -6.27 -41.50 19.36
N TYR A 30 -6.67 -40.29 18.94
CA TYR A 30 -7.12 -39.25 19.87
C TYR A 30 -8.49 -39.56 20.48
N ALA A 31 -9.41 -40.17 19.74
CA ALA A 31 -10.70 -40.59 20.27
C ALA A 31 -10.53 -41.65 21.37
N GLU A 32 -9.75 -42.70 21.11
CA GLU A 32 -9.44 -43.75 22.09
C GLU A 32 -8.77 -43.19 23.35
N ALA A 33 -7.81 -42.26 23.18
CA ALA A 33 -7.13 -41.62 24.30
C ALA A 33 -8.08 -40.75 25.14
N ALA A 34 -9.01 -40.02 24.49
CA ALA A 34 -10.00 -39.22 25.19
C ALA A 34 -10.99 -40.08 25.97
N GLU A 35 -11.51 -41.16 25.37
CA GLU A 35 -12.44 -42.09 26.03
C GLU A 35 -11.80 -42.74 27.26
N ALA A 36 -10.52 -43.13 27.16
CA ALA A 36 -9.77 -43.67 28.29
C ALA A 36 -9.58 -42.65 29.43
N MET A 37 -9.48 -41.35 29.12
CA MET A 37 -9.40 -40.28 30.13
C MET A 37 -10.77 -40.01 30.76
N GLU A 38 -11.84 -39.96 29.95
CA GLU A 38 -13.22 -39.76 30.40
C GLU A 38 -13.66 -40.89 31.34
N ALA A 39 -13.33 -42.14 31.02
CA ALA A 39 -13.62 -43.31 31.85
C ALA A 39 -12.94 -43.26 33.23
N ARG A 40 -11.84 -42.51 33.38
CA ARG A 40 -11.15 -42.28 34.66
C ARG A 40 -11.64 -41.04 35.40
N GLY A 41 -12.50 -40.23 34.79
CA GLY A 41 -12.90 -38.93 35.32
C GLY A 41 -11.89 -37.81 35.10
N ASP A 42 -10.89 -38.01 34.24
CA ASP A 42 -9.85 -37.02 33.88
C ASP A 42 -10.41 -36.00 32.85
N TRP A 43 -11.47 -35.27 33.22
CA TRP A 43 -12.24 -34.45 32.27
C TRP A 43 -11.43 -33.33 31.60
N THR A 44 -10.57 -32.64 32.35
CA THR A 44 -9.80 -31.50 31.82
C THR A 44 -8.79 -31.93 30.74
N PRO A 45 -7.94 -32.95 30.95
CA PRO A 45 -7.14 -33.56 29.88
C PRO A 45 -7.98 -34.12 28.73
N ALA A 46 -9.12 -34.76 29.03
CA ALA A 46 -9.98 -35.32 27.99
C ALA A 46 -10.50 -34.24 27.02
N VAL A 47 -10.90 -33.07 27.51
CA VAL A 47 -11.34 -31.94 26.68
C VAL A 47 -10.22 -31.49 25.73
N ALA A 48 -8.98 -31.38 26.22
CA ALA A 48 -7.84 -31.01 25.39
C ALA A 48 -7.57 -32.05 24.27
N VAL A 49 -7.72 -33.34 24.59
CA VAL A 49 -7.57 -34.43 23.62
C VAL A 49 -8.74 -34.45 22.62
N ARG A 50 -9.98 -34.25 23.07
CA ARG A 50 -11.17 -34.14 22.21
C ARG A 50 -11.08 -32.96 21.24
N ALA A 51 -10.48 -31.84 21.66
CA ALA A 51 -10.23 -30.71 20.77
C ALA A 51 -9.23 -31.07 19.64
N ARG A 52 -8.18 -31.86 19.95
CA ARG A 52 -7.24 -32.37 18.93
C ARG A 52 -7.89 -33.42 18.02
N PHE A 53 -8.75 -34.27 18.57
CA PHE A 53 -9.59 -35.19 17.80
C PHE A 53 -10.44 -34.44 16.78
N ALA A 54 -11.14 -33.38 17.18
CA ALA A 54 -11.95 -32.55 16.27
C ALA A 54 -11.10 -31.97 15.14
N ARG A 55 -9.90 -31.46 15.44
CA ARG A 55 -8.97 -30.98 14.40
C ARG A 55 -8.54 -32.09 13.45
N ALA A 56 -8.23 -33.28 13.96
CA ALA A 56 -7.83 -34.41 13.14
C ALA A 56 -8.97 -34.87 12.22
N LEU A 57 -10.21 -34.89 12.70
CA LEU A 57 -11.40 -35.12 11.86
C LEU A 57 -11.54 -34.09 10.74
N ALA A 58 -11.37 -32.79 11.07
CA ALA A 58 -11.43 -31.73 10.06
C ALA A 58 -10.34 -31.88 9.00
N ALA A 59 -9.11 -32.24 9.41
CA ALA A 59 -8.00 -32.51 8.50
C ALA A 59 -8.22 -33.77 7.63
N ALA A 60 -9.01 -34.74 8.12
CA ALA A 60 -9.44 -35.92 7.36
C ALA A 60 -10.65 -35.63 6.43
N GLY A 61 -11.12 -34.39 6.35
CA GLY A 61 -12.28 -33.99 5.53
C GLY A 61 -13.64 -34.17 6.20
N SER A 62 -13.69 -34.67 7.45
CA SER A 62 -14.93 -34.88 8.22
C SER A 62 -15.33 -33.61 9.00
N THR A 63 -15.47 -32.49 8.29
CA THR A 63 -15.68 -31.15 8.89
C THR A 63 -16.98 -31.03 9.69
N GLY A 64 -18.07 -31.65 9.22
CA GLY A 64 -19.35 -31.62 9.93
C GLY A 64 -19.33 -32.39 11.26
N GLU A 65 -18.56 -33.47 11.36
CA GLU A 65 -18.37 -34.21 12.61
C GLU A 65 -17.46 -33.44 13.57
N ALA A 66 -16.37 -32.88 13.05
CA ALA A 66 -15.46 -32.03 13.82
C ALA A 66 -16.20 -30.85 14.47
N GLN A 67 -17.13 -30.21 13.75
CA GLN A 67 -17.97 -29.13 14.28
C GLN A 67 -18.89 -29.61 15.40
N ARG A 68 -19.55 -30.77 15.25
CA ARG A 68 -20.39 -31.33 16.33
C ARG A 68 -19.58 -31.58 17.60
N VAL A 69 -18.35 -32.08 17.47
CA VAL A 69 -17.45 -32.26 18.62
C VAL A 69 -17.14 -30.92 19.29
N LEU A 70 -16.83 -29.87 18.52
CA LEU A 70 -16.61 -28.53 19.08
C LEU A 70 -17.84 -27.97 19.79
N ASP A 71 -19.03 -28.11 19.21
CA ASP A 71 -20.28 -27.61 19.82
C ASP A 71 -20.55 -28.25 21.19
N VAL A 72 -20.16 -29.52 21.37
CA VAL A 72 -20.23 -30.21 22.66
C VAL A 72 -19.20 -29.62 23.64
N LEU A 73 -17.95 -29.44 23.20
CA LEU A 73 -16.88 -28.88 24.04
C LEU A 73 -17.18 -27.43 24.46
N ASP A 74 -17.77 -26.62 23.58
CA ASP A 74 -18.07 -25.21 23.86
C ASP A 74 -19.21 -25.03 24.88
N ARG A 75 -20.15 -25.98 25.01
CA ARG A 75 -21.19 -25.94 26.07
C ARG A 75 -20.60 -26.00 27.48
N GLY A 76 -19.46 -26.66 27.66
CA GLY A 76 -18.74 -26.78 28.93
C GLY A 76 -17.59 -25.78 29.09
N ALA A 77 -17.38 -24.89 28.11
CA ALA A 77 -16.11 -24.16 28.04
C ALA A 77 -15.94 -23.05 29.09
N ALA A 78 -17.03 -22.50 29.61
CA ALA A 78 -16.99 -21.42 30.61
C ALA A 78 -16.35 -21.85 31.94
N SER A 79 -16.40 -23.16 32.25
CA SER A 79 -15.80 -23.73 33.47
C SER A 79 -14.39 -24.29 33.26
N LEU A 80 -13.82 -24.19 32.04
CA LEU A 80 -12.50 -24.74 31.76
C LEU A 80 -11.40 -23.86 32.34
N PRO A 81 -10.30 -24.46 32.85
CA PRO A 81 -9.08 -23.72 33.15
C PRO A 81 -8.58 -22.96 31.92
N GLY A 82 -7.97 -21.77 32.15
CA GLY A 82 -7.53 -20.89 31.07
C GLY A 82 -6.62 -21.55 30.04
N GLU A 83 -5.74 -22.45 30.47
CA GLU A 83 -4.87 -23.21 29.54
C GLU A 83 -5.67 -24.13 28.61
N VAL A 84 -6.67 -24.83 29.15
CA VAL A 84 -7.50 -25.76 28.38
C VAL A 84 -8.44 -25.00 27.45
N ARG A 85 -8.97 -23.85 27.89
CA ARG A 85 -9.75 -22.95 27.03
C ARG A 85 -8.91 -22.41 25.86
N ALA A 86 -7.70 -21.91 26.12
CA ALA A 86 -6.80 -21.44 25.07
C ALA A 86 -6.42 -22.56 24.09
N GLY A 87 -6.20 -23.78 24.60
CA GLY A 87 -5.97 -24.98 23.80
C GLY A 87 -7.15 -25.35 22.91
N LEU A 88 -8.37 -25.32 23.46
CA LEU A 88 -9.61 -25.55 22.71
C LEU A 88 -9.79 -24.51 21.59
N ASP A 89 -9.61 -23.23 21.91
CA ASP A 89 -9.73 -22.13 20.94
C ASP A 89 -8.74 -22.28 19.79
N ALA A 90 -7.50 -22.71 20.07
CA ALA A 90 -6.48 -22.96 19.06
C ALA A 90 -6.87 -24.10 18.10
N GLN A 91 -7.45 -25.21 18.61
CA GLN A 91 -7.90 -26.30 17.74
C GLN A 91 -9.19 -25.91 16.99
N ALA A 92 -10.09 -25.19 17.64
CA ALA A 92 -11.34 -24.73 17.06
C ALA A 92 -11.10 -23.82 15.86
N ALA A 93 -10.08 -22.95 15.90
CA ALA A 93 -9.68 -22.13 14.77
C ALA A 93 -9.39 -22.96 13.51
N HIS A 94 -8.63 -24.06 13.64
CA HIS A 94 -8.32 -24.94 12.51
C HIS A 94 -9.56 -25.65 11.95
N VAL A 95 -10.45 -26.14 12.83
CA VAL A 95 -11.68 -26.82 12.42
C VAL A 95 -12.62 -25.86 11.69
N LEU A 96 -12.82 -24.65 12.22
CA LEU A 96 -13.69 -23.64 11.61
C LEU A 96 -13.12 -23.15 10.27
N ALA A 97 -11.80 -22.99 10.16
CA ALA A 97 -11.14 -22.65 8.92
C ALA A 97 -11.33 -23.74 7.85
N ALA A 98 -11.23 -25.02 8.23
CA ALA A 98 -11.49 -26.15 7.34
C ALA A 98 -12.96 -26.21 6.88
N ALA A 99 -13.89 -25.73 7.71
CA ALA A 99 -15.31 -25.62 7.37
C ALA A 99 -15.69 -24.33 6.62
N GLY A 100 -14.70 -23.50 6.22
CA GLY A 100 -14.95 -22.26 5.47
C GLY A 100 -15.44 -21.07 6.31
N ARG A 101 -15.54 -21.20 7.63
CA ARG A 101 -15.98 -20.13 8.56
C ARG A 101 -14.80 -19.25 8.98
N THR A 102 -14.17 -18.59 8.01
CA THR A 102 -12.86 -17.93 8.17
C THR A 102 -12.86 -16.83 9.24
N GLY A 103 -13.83 -15.92 9.27
CA GLY A 103 -13.90 -14.87 10.29
C GLY A 103 -14.13 -15.38 11.71
N GLU A 104 -14.87 -16.49 11.88
CA GLU A 104 -15.00 -17.15 13.18
C GLU A 104 -13.71 -17.83 13.60
N ALA A 105 -13.04 -18.52 12.66
CA ALA A 105 -11.74 -19.11 12.90
C ALA A 105 -10.70 -18.05 13.35
N ALA A 106 -10.70 -16.88 12.72
CA ALA A 106 -9.82 -15.76 13.07
C ALA A 106 -10.05 -15.31 14.52
N ARG A 107 -11.31 -15.14 14.93
CA ARG A 107 -11.67 -14.78 16.32
C ARG A 107 -11.20 -15.84 17.33
N ARG A 108 -11.33 -17.13 17.00
CA ARG A 108 -10.87 -18.23 17.87
C ARG A 108 -9.35 -18.26 17.99
N ALA A 109 -8.63 -18.08 16.88
CA ALA A 109 -7.16 -17.99 16.91
C ALA A 109 -6.67 -16.79 17.75
N TRP A 110 -7.35 -15.64 17.64
CA TRP A 110 -7.04 -14.47 18.46
C TRP A 110 -7.30 -14.69 19.96
N ALA A 111 -8.42 -15.34 20.30
CA ALA A 111 -8.75 -15.70 21.68
C ALA A 111 -7.68 -16.66 22.25
N ALA A 112 -7.24 -17.65 21.47
CA ALA A 112 -6.16 -18.55 21.86
C ALA A 112 -4.83 -17.83 22.10
N MET A 113 -4.45 -16.91 21.19
CA MET A 113 -3.25 -16.08 21.37
C MET A 113 -3.32 -15.29 22.69
N SER A 114 -4.45 -14.63 22.94
CA SER A 114 -4.63 -13.83 24.16
C SER A 114 -4.62 -14.71 25.42
N GLY A 115 -5.24 -15.89 25.36
CA GLY A 115 -5.23 -16.88 26.42
C GLY A 115 -3.82 -17.38 26.76
N PHE A 116 -3.05 -17.84 25.76
CA PHE A 116 -1.66 -18.26 26.00
C PHE A 116 -0.75 -17.11 26.44
N GLY A 117 -0.99 -15.89 25.95
CA GLY A 117 -0.29 -14.70 26.38
C GLY A 117 -0.50 -14.40 27.87
N SER A 118 -1.74 -14.53 28.37
CA SER A 118 -2.05 -14.37 29.80
C SER A 118 -1.39 -15.42 30.71
N LEU A 119 -1.00 -16.56 30.13
CA LEU A 119 -0.29 -17.64 30.80
C LEU A 119 1.23 -17.55 30.62
N HIS A 120 1.73 -16.47 29.99
CA HIS A 120 3.14 -16.27 29.63
C HIS A 120 3.73 -17.37 28.72
N ASP A 121 2.89 -18.09 27.97
CA ASP A 121 3.33 -19.05 26.95
C ASP A 121 3.51 -18.36 25.60
N HIS A 122 4.61 -17.62 25.47
CA HIS A 122 4.91 -16.82 24.28
C HIS A 122 5.00 -17.65 23.00
N LYS A 123 5.40 -18.91 23.09
CA LYS A 123 5.53 -19.81 21.92
C LYS A 123 4.16 -20.18 21.36
N ARG A 124 3.25 -20.67 22.21
CA ARG A 124 1.88 -20.99 21.77
C ARG A 124 1.09 -19.73 21.40
N ALA A 125 1.32 -18.62 22.12
CA ALA A 125 0.72 -17.33 21.79
C ALA A 125 1.15 -16.85 20.40
N GLY A 126 2.45 -16.86 20.09
CA GLY A 126 2.98 -16.48 18.78
C GLY A 126 2.39 -17.33 17.65
N ALA A 127 2.36 -18.66 17.81
CA ALA A 127 1.79 -19.56 16.81
C ALA A 127 0.30 -19.30 16.56
N ALA A 128 -0.47 -19.05 17.62
CA ALA A 128 -1.89 -18.68 17.52
C ALA A 128 -2.09 -17.30 16.86
N GLY A 129 -1.24 -16.31 17.19
CA GLY A 129 -1.25 -14.98 16.60
C GLY A 129 -0.95 -14.99 15.11
N LEU A 130 0.06 -15.76 14.68
CA LEU A 130 0.35 -15.98 13.26
C LEU A 130 -0.80 -16.68 12.53
N HIS A 131 -1.44 -17.67 13.17
CA HIS A 131 -2.61 -18.31 12.58
C HIS A 131 -3.78 -17.32 12.43
N ALA A 132 -4.03 -16.48 13.44
CA ALA A 132 -5.02 -15.42 13.40
C ALA A 132 -4.74 -14.42 12.27
N ALA A 133 -3.49 -13.95 12.13
CA ALA A 133 -3.06 -13.06 11.05
C ALA A 133 -3.42 -13.60 9.66
N ARG A 134 -3.07 -14.86 9.38
CA ARG A 134 -3.39 -15.51 8.09
C ARG A 134 -4.89 -15.61 7.83
N LEU A 135 -5.68 -15.91 8.87
CA LEU A 135 -7.13 -16.00 8.76
C LEU A 135 -7.79 -14.63 8.57
N ILE A 136 -7.31 -13.60 9.25
CA ILE A 136 -7.81 -12.22 9.11
C ILE A 136 -7.57 -11.71 7.69
N VAL A 137 -6.37 -11.91 7.14
CA VAL A 137 -6.06 -11.53 5.75
C VAL A 137 -6.99 -12.27 4.77
N LYS A 138 -7.23 -13.56 5.00
CA LYS A 138 -8.13 -14.38 4.16
C LYS A 138 -9.60 -13.93 4.24
N ASP A 139 -10.06 -13.48 5.40
CA ASP A 139 -11.46 -13.11 5.65
C ASP A 139 -11.79 -11.67 5.23
N ALA A 140 -10.98 -10.71 5.67
CA ALA A 140 -11.22 -9.27 5.50
C ALA A 140 -10.49 -8.66 4.30
N GLY A 141 -9.61 -9.43 3.65
CA GLY A 141 -8.70 -8.94 2.61
C GLY A 141 -7.59 -8.02 3.16
N PRO A 142 -6.64 -7.60 2.31
CA PRO A 142 -5.48 -6.81 2.72
C PRO A 142 -5.82 -5.52 3.50
N ARG A 143 -6.76 -4.70 2.99
CA ARG A 143 -7.14 -3.42 3.62
C ARG A 143 -7.81 -3.62 4.98
N GLY A 144 -8.74 -4.57 5.08
CA GLY A 144 -9.43 -4.88 6.33
C GLY A 144 -8.50 -5.49 7.39
N ALA A 145 -7.35 -6.03 6.97
CA ALA A 145 -6.38 -6.65 7.86
C ALA A 145 -5.33 -5.69 8.45
N LEU A 146 -5.16 -4.46 7.91
CA LEU A 146 -4.09 -3.54 8.33
C LEU A 146 -4.08 -3.26 9.83
N GLN A 147 -5.20 -2.78 10.38
CA GLN A 147 -5.31 -2.48 11.80
C GLN A 147 -5.15 -3.74 12.67
N PRO A 148 -5.88 -4.85 12.42
CA PRO A 148 -5.69 -6.10 13.16
C PRO A 148 -4.25 -6.64 13.14
N LEU A 149 -3.54 -6.54 12.02
CA LEU A 149 -2.15 -7.00 11.90
C LEU A 149 -1.19 -6.14 12.74
N ARG A 150 -1.39 -4.82 12.79
CA ARG A 150 -0.62 -3.93 13.67
C ARG A 150 -0.87 -4.25 15.14
N GLU A 151 -2.12 -4.52 15.51
CA GLU A 151 -2.48 -4.93 16.88
C GLU A 151 -1.88 -6.29 17.25
N LEU A 152 -1.78 -7.25 16.31
CA LEU A 152 -1.10 -8.52 16.53
C LEU A 152 0.41 -8.33 16.75
N LEU A 153 1.07 -7.53 15.92
CA LEU A 153 2.51 -7.27 16.06
C LEU A 153 2.86 -6.67 17.41
N ALA A 154 2.03 -5.75 17.92
CA ALA A 154 2.22 -5.15 19.24
C ALA A 154 2.15 -6.17 20.40
N ARG A 155 1.54 -7.35 20.17
CA ARG A 155 1.33 -8.40 21.19
C ARG A 155 2.30 -9.59 21.05
N ILE A 156 3.03 -9.68 19.95
CA ILE A 156 4.00 -10.76 19.70
C ILE A 156 5.41 -10.27 20.06
N PRO A 157 6.24 -11.06 20.78
CA PRO A 157 7.60 -10.66 21.11
C PRO A 157 8.42 -10.29 19.85
N PRO A 158 9.04 -9.10 19.81
CA PRO A 158 9.92 -8.69 18.70
C PRO A 158 11.05 -9.70 18.48
N GLY A 159 11.40 -9.95 17.22
CA GLY A 159 12.48 -10.87 16.83
C GLY A 159 12.10 -12.34 16.74
N SER A 160 10.91 -12.75 17.20
CA SER A 160 10.39 -14.11 16.98
C SER A 160 10.16 -14.42 15.50
N GLU A 161 10.11 -15.70 15.13
CA GLU A 161 9.77 -16.10 13.76
C GLU A 161 8.34 -15.69 13.40
N GLU A 162 7.41 -15.81 14.34
CA GLU A 162 6.02 -15.41 14.19
C GLU A 162 5.91 -13.90 14.02
N TYR A 163 6.68 -13.09 14.76
CA TYR A 163 6.76 -11.65 14.53
C TYR A 163 7.20 -11.33 13.10
N ARG A 164 8.27 -11.96 12.61
CA ARG A 164 8.76 -11.74 11.23
C ARG A 164 7.71 -12.14 10.19
N GLN A 165 7.00 -13.24 10.39
CA GLN A 165 5.96 -13.68 9.47
C GLN A 165 4.72 -12.78 9.49
N VAL A 166 4.27 -12.29 10.66
CA VAL A 166 3.16 -11.34 10.74
C VAL A 166 3.57 -9.98 10.18
N ALA A 167 4.81 -9.53 10.42
CA ALA A 167 5.34 -8.30 9.84
C ALA A 167 5.39 -8.38 8.31
N LYS A 168 5.77 -9.54 7.77
CA LYS A 168 5.67 -9.80 6.32
C LYS A 168 4.23 -9.73 5.82
N LEU A 169 3.27 -10.35 6.52
CA LEU A 169 1.86 -10.25 6.15
C LEU A 169 1.32 -8.82 6.20
N LEU A 170 1.76 -8.02 7.17
CA LEU A 170 1.42 -6.59 7.23
C LEU A 170 2.03 -5.84 6.06
N ALA A 171 3.32 -6.03 5.79
CA ALA A 171 3.98 -5.41 4.65
C ALA A 171 3.39 -5.86 3.31
N ASP A 172 2.96 -7.12 3.18
CA ASP A 172 2.26 -7.65 2.01
C ASP A 172 0.83 -7.08 1.89
N ALA A 173 0.17 -6.77 3.01
CA ALA A 173 -1.17 -6.17 3.03
C ALA A 173 -1.15 -4.64 2.83
N GLU A 174 -0.06 -3.99 3.25
CA GLU A 174 0.26 -2.60 2.95
C GLU A 174 0.71 -2.46 1.49
N ARG A 175 1.41 -3.45 0.96
CA ARG A 175 1.65 -3.60 -0.47
C ARG A 175 0.31 -3.83 -1.18
N ARG A 176 0.10 -3.14 -2.29
CA ARG A 176 -1.08 -3.30 -3.16
C ARG A 176 -0.71 -4.28 -4.28
N PRO A 177 -0.99 -5.59 -4.16
CA PRO A 177 -0.61 -6.55 -5.20
C PRO A 177 -1.37 -6.35 -6.53
N ASP A 178 -2.36 -5.45 -6.58
CA ASP A 178 -3.03 -5.01 -7.81
C ASP A 178 -2.34 -3.82 -8.50
N ARG A 179 -1.39 -3.15 -7.84
CA ARG A 179 -0.63 -2.02 -8.38
C ARG A 179 0.74 -1.95 -7.69
N ASP A 180 1.82 -2.24 -8.42
CA ASP A 180 3.21 -2.09 -7.95
C ASP A 180 3.60 -0.63 -7.57
N HIS A 181 2.65 0.30 -7.62
CA HIS A 181 2.81 1.74 -7.65
C HIS A 181 1.62 2.44 -6.94
N ASP A 182 1.75 3.71 -6.56
CA ASP A 182 0.82 4.51 -5.73
C ASP A 182 0.94 4.27 -4.21
N VAL A 183 2.17 4.34 -3.68
CA VAL A 183 2.49 4.24 -2.23
C VAL A 183 3.44 5.36 -1.79
N LEU A 184 3.20 5.94 -0.61
CA LEU A 184 4.12 6.89 0.00
C LEU A 184 5.26 6.14 0.69
N VAL A 185 6.49 6.31 0.21
CA VAL A 185 7.70 5.73 0.81
C VAL A 185 8.60 6.85 1.30
N THR A 186 9.01 6.79 2.57
CA THR A 186 9.98 7.72 3.17
C THR A 186 11.18 6.92 3.64
N ASP A 187 12.37 7.27 3.16
CA ASP A 187 13.62 6.69 3.65
C ASP A 187 13.91 7.23 5.07
N PRO A 188 14.00 6.37 6.10
CA PRO A 188 14.31 6.81 7.46
C PRO A 188 15.76 7.30 7.63
N GLY A 189 16.66 6.99 6.70
CA GLY A 189 18.06 7.38 6.71
C GLY A 189 18.33 8.79 6.19
N THR A 190 17.36 9.42 5.51
CA THR A 190 17.52 10.77 4.94
C THR A 190 16.59 11.78 5.61
N ALA A 191 16.95 13.07 5.51
CA ALA A 191 16.18 14.13 6.16
C ALA A 191 14.79 14.26 5.53
N ALA A 192 13.74 14.13 6.34
CA ALA A 192 12.35 14.35 5.92
C ALA A 192 11.89 15.83 6.02
N TRP A 193 12.81 16.75 6.33
CA TRP A 193 12.55 18.18 6.45
C TRP A 193 13.74 19.02 5.96
N GLY A 194 13.48 20.31 5.73
CA GLY A 194 14.49 21.28 5.26
C GLY A 194 14.36 21.58 3.77
N ARG A 195 15.24 22.47 3.26
CA ARG A 195 15.13 23.00 1.90
C ARG A 195 15.20 21.93 0.81
N LEU A 196 16.13 20.99 0.94
CA LEU A 196 16.26 19.89 -0.01
C LEU A 196 15.06 18.94 0.04
N ALA A 197 14.60 18.57 1.24
CA ALA A 197 13.40 17.74 1.39
C ALA A 197 12.16 18.43 0.80
N ALA A 198 11.97 19.73 1.03
CA ALA A 198 10.88 20.49 0.43
C ALA A 198 10.95 20.50 -1.11
N ALA A 199 12.15 20.66 -1.68
CA ALA A 199 12.36 20.59 -3.12
C ALA A 199 12.16 19.16 -3.68
N LEU A 200 12.59 18.13 -2.97
CA LEU A 200 12.32 16.73 -3.33
C LEU A 200 10.82 16.41 -3.30
N ALA A 201 10.08 16.99 -2.36
CA ALA A 201 8.63 16.81 -2.25
C ALA A 201 7.84 17.34 -3.47
N VAL A 202 8.43 18.24 -4.28
CA VAL A 202 7.88 18.65 -5.59
C VAL A 202 7.87 17.48 -6.58
N GLY A 203 8.83 16.57 -6.49
CA GLY A 203 8.90 15.35 -7.30
C GLY A 203 8.03 14.19 -6.80
N ALA A 204 7.32 14.35 -5.66
CA ALA A 204 6.70 13.25 -4.95
C ALA A 204 5.55 12.57 -5.70
N HIS A 205 4.89 13.26 -6.64
CA HIS A 205 3.87 12.65 -7.51
C HIS A 205 4.40 11.42 -8.25
N LEU A 206 5.60 11.54 -8.84
CA LEU A 206 6.21 10.44 -9.58
C LEU A 206 6.82 9.41 -8.61
N ALA A 207 7.38 9.85 -7.48
CA ALA A 207 7.90 8.93 -6.47
C ALA A 207 6.81 8.00 -5.94
N VAL A 208 5.64 8.54 -5.59
CA VAL A 208 4.46 7.77 -5.17
C VAL A 208 4.00 6.83 -6.28
N GLY A 209 3.88 7.36 -7.50
CA GLY A 209 3.48 6.59 -8.69
C GLY A 209 4.51 5.56 -9.16
N ASN A 210 5.72 5.54 -8.61
CA ASN A 210 6.75 4.54 -8.89
C ASN A 210 7.03 3.65 -7.67
N GLY A 211 6.52 4.01 -6.48
CA GLY A 211 6.76 3.27 -5.24
C GLY A 211 8.17 3.45 -4.65
N VAL A 212 8.86 4.53 -5.01
CA VAL A 212 10.22 4.83 -4.53
C VAL A 212 10.20 5.91 -3.45
N ALA A 213 11.26 6.00 -2.65
CA ALA A 213 11.37 7.00 -1.59
C ALA A 213 11.30 8.42 -2.18
N TRP A 214 10.54 9.31 -1.54
CA TRP A 214 10.40 10.71 -2.00
C TRP A 214 11.54 11.61 -1.52
N ASN A 215 12.17 11.29 -0.39
CA ASN A 215 13.12 12.15 0.34
C ASN A 215 14.61 11.78 0.12
N THR A 216 14.93 11.08 -0.96
CA THR A 216 16.31 10.76 -1.31
C THR A 216 16.70 11.31 -2.68
N LEU A 217 17.98 11.72 -2.81
CA LEU A 217 18.59 12.09 -4.09
C LEU A 217 19.08 10.88 -4.87
N ALA A 218 19.52 9.82 -4.18
CA ALA A 218 20.03 8.60 -4.79
C ALA A 218 19.42 7.39 -4.08
N ASP A 219 19.05 6.37 -4.85
CA ASP A 219 18.53 5.14 -4.28
C ASP A 219 19.72 4.27 -3.85
N HIS A 220 19.88 4.07 -2.54
CA HIS A 220 21.05 3.39 -1.97
C HIS A 220 21.07 1.88 -2.23
N ASP A 221 19.93 1.29 -2.60
CA ASP A 221 19.74 -0.16 -2.76
C ASP A 221 19.47 -0.62 -4.22
N GLU A 222 19.31 0.30 -5.17
CA GLU A 222 19.13 -0.05 -6.59
C GLU A 222 20.45 0.08 -7.36
N SER A 223 20.83 -0.97 -8.09
CA SER A 223 21.95 -0.89 -9.03
C SER A 223 21.60 0.12 -10.11
N GLY A 224 22.34 1.23 -10.23
CA GLY A 224 22.14 2.30 -11.22
C GLY A 224 22.10 1.89 -12.71
N GLY A 225 22.11 0.59 -13.02
CA GLY A 225 21.77 0.04 -14.33
C GLY A 225 20.30 0.22 -14.73
N ASP A 226 19.36 0.19 -13.78
CA ASP A 226 17.93 0.28 -14.10
C ASP A 226 17.53 1.69 -14.57
N ASP A 227 18.09 2.73 -13.97
CA ASP A 227 17.84 4.13 -14.39
C ASP A 227 18.48 4.47 -15.74
N ARG A 228 19.61 3.87 -16.10
CA ARG A 228 20.16 3.99 -17.46
C ARG A 228 19.22 3.41 -18.50
N VAL A 229 18.67 2.23 -18.24
CA VAL A 229 17.70 1.57 -19.13
C VAL A 229 16.42 2.39 -19.24
N LEU A 230 15.93 2.97 -18.13
CA LEU A 230 14.78 3.87 -18.14
C LEU A 230 15.03 5.13 -18.98
N LEU A 231 16.17 5.79 -18.77
CA LEU A 231 16.53 7.01 -19.48
C LEU A 231 16.71 6.76 -20.99
N GLU A 232 17.31 5.64 -21.38
CA GLU A 232 17.43 5.26 -22.78
C GLU A 232 16.05 4.94 -23.38
N ARG A 233 15.26 4.10 -22.73
CA ARG A 233 13.96 3.61 -23.24
C ARG A 233 12.90 4.70 -23.34
N ASP A 234 12.73 5.51 -22.29
CA ASP A 234 11.58 6.41 -22.16
C ASP A 234 11.91 7.85 -22.56
N TRP A 235 13.19 8.21 -22.59
CA TRP A 235 13.65 9.56 -22.89
C TRP A 235 14.67 9.64 -24.03
N GLY A 236 15.21 8.51 -24.50
CA GLY A 236 16.26 8.50 -25.52
C GLY A 236 17.58 9.10 -25.04
N ILE A 237 17.83 9.13 -23.73
CA ILE A 237 19.03 9.71 -23.13
C ILE A 237 20.06 8.61 -22.90
N THR A 238 21.22 8.73 -23.55
CA THR A 238 22.30 7.75 -23.46
C THR A 238 23.59 8.31 -22.84
N ASP A 239 23.66 9.62 -22.63
CA ASP A 239 24.85 10.30 -22.11
C ASP A 239 24.51 11.56 -21.26
N ALA A 240 25.56 12.15 -20.67
CA ALA A 240 25.45 13.32 -19.80
C ALA A 240 25.02 14.61 -20.52
N GLU A 241 25.33 14.75 -21.82
CA GLU A 241 24.94 15.94 -22.60
C GLU A 241 23.44 15.90 -22.89
N GLY A 242 22.94 14.75 -23.35
CA GLY A 242 21.52 14.49 -23.57
C GLY A 242 20.71 14.65 -22.27
N TRP A 243 21.23 14.13 -21.16
CA TRP A 243 20.63 14.33 -19.84
C TRP A 243 20.53 15.82 -19.49
N ARG A 244 21.63 16.57 -19.61
CA ARG A 244 21.66 18.01 -19.28
C ARG A 244 20.66 18.80 -20.12
N LYS A 245 20.62 18.54 -21.43
CA LYS A 245 19.66 19.19 -22.34
C LYS A 245 18.22 18.92 -21.92
N GLN A 246 17.89 17.69 -21.54
CA GLN A 246 16.55 17.34 -21.07
C GLN A 246 16.24 17.97 -19.72
N MET A 247 17.20 18.00 -18.80
CA MET A 247 17.08 18.63 -17.50
C MET A 247 16.79 20.13 -17.63
N ASP A 248 17.56 20.84 -18.45
CA ASP A 248 17.35 22.27 -18.75
C ASP A 248 15.98 22.52 -19.39
N GLY A 249 15.56 21.64 -20.31
CA GLY A 249 14.22 21.69 -20.90
C GLY A 249 13.09 21.56 -19.88
N LEU A 250 13.23 20.66 -18.89
CA LEU A 250 12.26 20.49 -17.81
C LEU A 250 12.27 21.67 -16.84
N LEU A 251 13.45 22.16 -16.47
CA LEU A 251 13.56 23.35 -15.62
C LEU A 251 12.89 24.54 -16.30
N ASP A 252 13.12 24.74 -17.60
CA ASP A 252 12.53 25.84 -18.38
C ASP A 252 11.07 25.59 -18.80
N ALA A 253 10.44 24.53 -18.29
CA ALA A 253 9.06 24.15 -18.57
C ALA A 253 8.73 24.04 -20.09
N ARG A 254 9.68 23.50 -20.86
CA ARG A 254 9.58 23.31 -22.32
C ARG A 254 9.27 21.87 -22.72
N ASN A 255 8.89 20.99 -21.78
CA ASN A 255 8.58 19.61 -22.10
C ASN A 255 7.11 19.41 -22.50
N SER A 256 6.24 20.35 -22.16
CA SER A 256 4.84 20.41 -22.62
C SER A 256 4.67 21.39 -23.79
N ASP A 257 3.60 21.23 -24.58
CA ASP A 257 3.28 22.16 -25.67
C ASP A 257 3.06 23.58 -25.11
N PRO A 258 3.80 24.61 -25.59
CA PRO A 258 3.65 25.98 -25.12
C PRO A 258 2.23 26.56 -25.33
N ALA A 259 1.45 26.02 -26.28
CA ALA A 259 0.07 26.42 -26.50
C ALA A 259 -0.81 26.19 -25.25
N ILE A 260 -0.50 25.18 -24.43
CA ILE A 260 -1.27 24.88 -23.21
C ILE A 260 -1.17 26.03 -22.22
N GLN A 261 0.06 26.44 -21.87
CA GLN A 261 0.22 27.54 -20.92
C GLN A 261 -0.30 28.85 -21.53
N MET A 262 -0.08 29.09 -22.82
CA MET A 262 -0.65 30.25 -23.51
C MET A 262 -2.17 30.32 -23.31
N VAL A 263 -2.90 29.21 -23.51
CA VAL A 263 -4.37 29.15 -23.33
C VAL A 263 -4.74 29.56 -21.91
N LEU A 264 -4.04 29.03 -20.91
CA LEU A 264 -4.26 29.37 -19.50
C LEU A 264 -3.96 30.84 -19.20
N ASP A 265 -2.89 31.40 -19.76
CA ASP A 265 -2.48 32.79 -19.57
C ASP A 265 -3.47 33.80 -20.14
N ARG A 266 -4.35 33.37 -21.08
CA ARG A 266 -5.43 34.22 -21.60
C ARG A 266 -6.62 34.30 -20.66
N ARG A 267 -6.68 33.48 -19.61
CA ARG A 267 -7.79 33.47 -18.66
C ARG A 267 -7.58 34.51 -17.56
N GLY A 268 -8.22 35.66 -17.71
CA GLY A 268 -8.29 36.65 -16.63
C GLY A 268 -9.12 36.16 -15.43
N ARG A 269 -8.85 36.68 -14.24
CA ARG A 269 -9.66 36.37 -13.05
C ARG A 269 -11.14 36.76 -13.25
N GLY A 270 -12.05 35.85 -12.94
CA GLY A 270 -13.49 36.07 -13.10
C GLY A 270 -13.99 36.07 -14.55
N THR A 271 -13.15 35.70 -15.52
CA THR A 271 -13.54 35.65 -16.94
C THR A 271 -14.44 34.44 -17.20
N GLY A 272 -15.63 34.67 -17.74
CA GLY A 272 -16.51 33.59 -18.20
C GLY A 272 -15.96 32.90 -19.46
N GLU A 273 -16.39 31.66 -19.71
CA GLU A 273 -15.88 30.82 -20.79
C GLU A 273 -15.88 31.50 -22.18
N ARG A 274 -16.96 32.19 -22.54
CA ARG A 274 -17.04 32.91 -23.82
C ARG A 274 -15.95 33.98 -23.95
N ALA A 275 -15.79 34.81 -22.91
CA ALA A 275 -14.81 35.89 -22.90
C ALA A 275 -13.37 35.34 -22.91
N TRP A 276 -13.14 34.19 -22.28
CA TRP A 276 -11.84 33.52 -22.33
C TRP A 276 -11.51 33.02 -23.74
N ARG A 277 -12.45 32.36 -24.42
CA ARG A 277 -12.27 31.93 -25.82
C ARG A 277 -12.04 33.11 -26.76
N GLU A 278 -12.77 34.21 -26.57
CA GLU A 278 -12.55 35.44 -27.33
C GLU A 278 -11.14 36.02 -27.13
N ALA A 279 -10.61 35.97 -25.91
CA ALA A 279 -9.24 36.41 -25.60
C ALA A 279 -8.17 35.51 -26.26
N ILE A 280 -8.41 34.20 -26.34
CA ILE A 280 -7.53 33.26 -27.07
C ILE A 280 -7.51 33.62 -28.56
N VAL A 281 -8.68 33.75 -29.19
CA VAL A 281 -8.80 34.08 -30.62
C VAL A 281 -8.16 35.44 -30.92
N ALA A 282 -8.38 36.45 -30.08
CA ALA A 282 -7.76 37.76 -30.24
C ALA A 282 -6.22 37.68 -30.22
N TRP A 283 -5.66 36.95 -29.25
CA TRP A 283 -4.21 36.77 -29.13
C TRP A 283 -3.60 36.06 -30.34
N CYS A 284 -4.29 35.04 -30.88
CA CYS A 284 -3.86 34.31 -32.07
C CYS A 284 -3.91 35.19 -33.33
N ARG A 285 -4.98 35.97 -33.51
CA ARG A 285 -5.13 36.89 -34.65
C ARG A 285 -4.07 37.98 -34.67
N GLU A 286 -3.70 38.51 -33.52
CA GLU A 286 -2.61 39.50 -33.40
C GLU A 286 -1.23 38.96 -33.85
N ARG A 287 -1.08 37.64 -33.93
CA ARG A 287 0.18 36.95 -34.24
C ARG A 287 0.14 36.19 -35.55
N ASP A 288 -0.89 36.45 -36.37
CA ASP A 288 -1.10 35.80 -37.67
C ASP A 288 -1.05 34.25 -37.59
N ILE A 289 -1.56 33.69 -36.49
CA ILE A 289 -1.71 32.23 -36.33
C ILE A 289 -2.79 31.73 -37.29
N SER A 290 -2.58 30.56 -37.90
CA SER A 290 -3.52 29.97 -38.85
C SER A 290 -4.89 29.69 -38.19
N GLU A 291 -5.96 29.79 -38.98
CA GLU A 291 -7.33 29.49 -38.49
C GLU A 291 -7.47 28.04 -38.00
N GLU A 292 -6.73 27.10 -38.57
CA GLU A 292 -6.68 25.70 -38.09
C GLU A 292 -6.12 25.63 -36.67
N THR A 293 -4.95 26.24 -36.41
CA THR A 293 -4.36 26.26 -35.07
C THR A 293 -5.19 27.09 -34.09
N VAL A 294 -5.86 28.16 -34.53
CA VAL A 294 -6.82 28.90 -33.70
C VAL A 294 -7.93 27.98 -33.21
N GLN A 295 -8.49 27.15 -34.09
CA GLN A 295 -9.53 26.20 -33.73
C GLN A 295 -9.03 25.17 -32.71
N GLU A 296 -7.82 24.62 -32.90
CA GLU A 296 -7.19 23.67 -31.97
C GLU A 296 -7.01 24.26 -30.57
N VAL A 297 -6.48 25.48 -30.44
CA VAL A 297 -6.27 26.09 -29.11
C VAL A 297 -7.58 26.50 -28.44
N VAL A 298 -8.64 26.80 -29.21
CA VAL A 298 -9.98 27.02 -28.66
C VAL A 298 -10.56 25.70 -28.14
N GLU A 299 -10.39 24.60 -28.86
CA GLU A 299 -10.81 23.26 -28.41
C GLU A 299 -10.06 22.82 -27.14
N LEU A 300 -8.77 23.13 -27.06
CA LEU A 300 -7.94 22.91 -25.87
C LEU A 300 -8.53 23.60 -24.64
N SER A 301 -9.04 24.84 -24.76
CA SER A 301 -9.72 25.51 -23.63
C SER A 301 -10.94 24.72 -23.13
N GLY A 302 -11.69 24.10 -24.05
CA GLY A 302 -12.82 23.22 -23.71
C GLY A 302 -12.36 21.94 -23.00
N LEU A 303 -11.23 21.35 -23.42
CA LEU A 303 -10.63 20.20 -22.74
C LEU A 303 -10.15 20.55 -21.32
N VAL A 304 -9.53 21.71 -21.13
CA VAL A 304 -9.16 22.22 -19.80
C VAL A 304 -10.39 22.31 -18.89
N LEU A 305 -11.49 22.89 -19.37
CA LEU A 305 -12.73 22.99 -18.58
C LEU A 305 -13.29 21.63 -18.18
N ARG A 306 -13.20 20.62 -19.08
CA ARG A 306 -13.60 19.24 -18.76
C ARG A 306 -12.77 18.66 -17.63
N TYR A 307 -11.44 18.81 -17.68
CA TYR A 307 -10.56 18.34 -16.60
C TYR A 307 -10.79 19.09 -15.29
N GLU A 308 -10.89 20.41 -15.32
CA GLU A 308 -11.17 21.20 -14.11
C GLU A 308 -12.50 20.81 -13.47
N SER A 309 -13.54 20.58 -14.28
CA SER A 309 -14.83 20.07 -13.79
C SER A 309 -14.67 18.71 -13.10
N ARG A 310 -13.87 17.82 -13.67
CA ARG A 310 -13.60 16.50 -13.09
C ARG A 310 -12.77 16.61 -11.80
N PHE A 311 -11.73 17.45 -11.80
CA PHE A 311 -10.88 17.68 -10.64
C PHE A 311 -11.69 18.19 -9.45
N ARG A 312 -12.65 19.10 -9.69
CA ARG A 312 -13.59 19.56 -8.65
C ARG A 312 -14.48 18.44 -8.13
N ALA A 313 -15.02 17.60 -9.02
CA ALA A 313 -15.86 16.47 -8.64
C ALA A 313 -15.10 15.44 -7.78
N ASP A 314 -13.81 15.22 -8.06
CA ASP A 314 -12.98 14.23 -7.38
C ASP A 314 -12.19 14.77 -6.18
N GLY A 315 -12.31 16.07 -5.88
CA GLY A 315 -11.69 16.73 -4.73
C GLY A 315 -10.25 17.24 -4.96
N LEU A 316 -9.75 17.21 -6.19
CA LEU A 316 -8.41 17.69 -6.56
C LEU A 316 -8.36 19.23 -6.64
N LEU A 317 -9.48 19.87 -6.96
CA LEU A 317 -9.67 21.32 -6.88
C LEU A 317 -10.80 21.66 -5.90
N PRO A 318 -10.74 22.83 -5.23
CA PRO A 318 -11.88 23.35 -4.50
C PRO A 318 -13.03 23.72 -5.47
N PRO A 319 -14.28 23.92 -4.97
CA PRO A 319 -15.45 24.16 -5.83
C PRO A 319 -15.32 25.29 -6.87
N ASP A 320 -14.59 26.36 -6.54
CA ASP A 320 -14.30 27.48 -7.46
C ASP A 320 -12.84 27.47 -7.96
N GLY A 321 -12.14 26.36 -7.74
CA GLY A 321 -10.74 26.19 -8.10
C GLY A 321 -10.52 26.08 -9.59
N LEU A 322 -9.39 26.63 -10.03
CA LEU A 322 -8.93 26.66 -11.42
C LEU A 322 -7.44 26.32 -11.46
N VAL A 323 -6.97 25.77 -12.59
CA VAL A 323 -5.54 25.51 -12.81
C VAL A 323 -4.91 26.70 -13.54
N GLU A 324 -4.04 27.46 -12.86
CA GLU A 324 -3.41 28.65 -13.46
C GLU A 324 -2.15 28.31 -14.29
N SER A 325 -1.53 27.16 -14.05
CA SER A 325 -0.35 26.72 -14.81
C SER A 325 -0.26 25.20 -14.87
N VAL A 326 0.39 24.68 -15.92
CA VAL A 326 0.74 23.26 -16.08
C VAL A 326 2.22 22.96 -15.83
N TYR A 327 3.04 23.98 -15.56
CA TYR A 327 4.48 23.85 -15.35
C TYR A 327 4.87 22.91 -14.20
N GLY A 328 3.96 22.65 -13.27
CA GLY A 328 4.17 21.72 -12.17
C GLY A 328 4.50 20.33 -12.66
N TYR A 329 3.97 19.93 -13.84
CA TYR A 329 4.29 18.65 -14.45
C TYR A 329 5.77 18.53 -14.81
N ASP A 330 6.33 19.58 -15.42
CA ASP A 330 7.73 19.63 -15.81
C ASP A 330 8.64 19.77 -14.58
N PHE A 331 8.29 20.59 -13.59
CA PHE A 331 9.09 20.74 -12.36
C PHE A 331 9.11 19.47 -11.50
N GLY A 332 7.98 18.75 -11.39
CA GLY A 332 7.95 17.46 -10.69
C GLY A 332 8.80 16.41 -11.40
N ARG A 333 8.82 16.40 -12.75
CA ARG A 333 9.71 15.53 -13.53
C ARG A 333 11.17 15.96 -13.45
N ALA A 334 11.47 17.25 -13.39
CA ALA A 334 12.82 17.77 -13.20
C ALA A 334 13.48 17.20 -11.94
N VAL A 335 12.74 17.13 -10.82
CA VAL A 335 13.24 16.52 -9.58
C VAL A 335 13.63 15.05 -9.79
N ASN A 336 12.80 14.28 -10.49
CA ASN A 336 13.09 12.86 -10.75
C ASN A 336 14.18 12.66 -11.82
N MET A 337 14.25 13.53 -12.82
CA MET A 337 15.32 13.56 -13.83
C MET A 337 16.68 13.81 -13.19
N ALA A 338 16.76 14.66 -12.16
CA ALA A 338 17.98 14.86 -11.39
C ALA A 338 18.41 13.57 -10.66
N ARG A 339 17.47 12.86 -10.03
CA ARG A 339 17.71 11.58 -9.35
C ARG A 339 18.19 10.49 -10.32
N TRP A 340 17.48 10.30 -11.43
CA TRP A 340 17.89 9.32 -12.45
C TRP A 340 19.24 9.68 -13.07
N GLY A 341 19.52 10.97 -13.30
CA GLY A 341 20.81 11.43 -13.78
C GLY A 341 21.96 11.11 -12.83
N LEU A 342 21.75 11.25 -11.53
CA LEU A 342 22.72 10.89 -10.49
C LEU A 342 22.95 9.38 -10.46
N ASN A 343 21.87 8.60 -10.37
CA ASN A 343 21.93 7.14 -10.33
C ASN A 343 22.56 6.53 -11.60
N ALA A 344 22.30 7.12 -12.77
CA ALA A 344 22.90 6.74 -14.04
C ALA A 344 24.36 7.20 -14.20
N GLY A 345 24.87 8.05 -13.32
CA GLY A 345 26.22 8.62 -13.40
C GLY A 345 26.40 9.66 -14.51
N TYR A 346 25.32 10.35 -14.91
CA TYR A 346 25.34 11.47 -15.86
C TYR A 346 25.61 12.82 -15.17
N CYS A 347 25.43 12.90 -13.86
CA CYS A 347 25.83 14.04 -13.04
C CYS A 347 26.33 13.56 -11.66
N ASP A 348 26.97 14.46 -10.92
CA ASP A 348 27.34 14.22 -9.52
C ASP A 348 26.24 14.71 -8.56
N ALA A 349 26.42 14.40 -7.27
CA ALA A 349 25.44 14.72 -6.24
C ALA A 349 25.22 16.24 -6.07
N GLU A 350 26.26 17.06 -6.28
CA GLU A 350 26.16 18.51 -6.15
C GLU A 350 25.28 19.10 -7.26
N GLU A 351 25.50 18.67 -8.52
CA GLU A 351 24.68 19.14 -9.64
C GLU A 351 23.25 18.60 -9.56
N ALA A 352 23.06 17.35 -9.11
CA ALA A 352 21.72 16.80 -8.87
C ALA A 352 20.96 17.59 -7.79
N GLU A 353 21.60 17.88 -6.65
CA GLU A 353 21.02 18.69 -5.58
C GLU A 353 20.62 20.08 -6.09
N LYS A 354 21.51 20.75 -6.83
CA LYS A 354 21.25 22.05 -7.44
C LYS A 354 20.07 22.02 -8.41
N CYS A 355 19.95 20.98 -9.24
CA CYS A 355 18.82 20.79 -10.15
C CYS A 355 17.50 20.64 -9.38
N VAL A 356 17.47 19.82 -8.33
CA VAL A 356 16.30 19.63 -7.46
C VAL A 356 15.90 20.94 -6.78
N LEU A 357 16.85 21.64 -6.17
CA LEU A 357 16.60 22.94 -5.52
C LEU A 357 16.08 23.99 -6.52
N THR A 358 16.59 23.99 -7.74
CA THR A 358 16.12 24.89 -8.81
C THR A 358 14.68 24.57 -9.22
N ALA A 359 14.35 23.28 -9.40
CA ALA A 359 12.99 22.86 -9.70
C ALA A 359 12.01 23.24 -8.58
N GLY A 360 12.40 23.01 -7.32
CA GLY A 360 11.61 23.42 -6.15
C GLY A 360 11.39 24.92 -6.09
N HIS A 361 12.44 25.72 -6.32
CA HIS A 361 12.34 27.17 -6.36
C HIS A 361 11.38 27.67 -7.45
N ARG A 362 11.50 27.14 -8.68
CA ARG A 362 10.61 27.51 -9.79
C ARG A 362 9.15 27.11 -9.51
N ALA A 363 8.93 25.95 -8.90
CA ALA A 363 7.59 25.54 -8.47
C ALA A 363 6.99 26.52 -7.44
N HIS A 364 7.76 26.92 -6.43
CA HIS A 364 7.31 27.90 -5.42
C HIS A 364 7.02 29.29 -6.00
N GLN A 365 7.66 29.68 -7.11
CA GLN A 365 7.38 30.96 -7.77
C GLN A 365 6.06 30.93 -8.55
N VAL A 366 5.68 29.77 -9.11
CA VAL A 366 4.51 29.64 -9.97
C VAL A 366 3.25 29.31 -9.18
N TYR A 367 3.35 28.48 -8.14
CA TYR A 367 2.20 27.97 -7.40
C TYR A 367 2.10 28.54 -5.98
N PRO A 368 0.89 28.81 -5.48
CA PRO A 368 0.68 29.33 -4.12
C PRO A 368 0.54 28.25 -3.04
N SER A 369 0.41 26.98 -3.41
CA SER A 369 0.19 25.87 -2.46
C SER A 369 0.49 24.49 -3.08
N TRP A 370 0.67 23.48 -2.24
CA TRP A 370 0.75 22.07 -2.65
C TRP A 370 -0.44 21.64 -3.49
N GLY A 371 -1.66 22.05 -3.11
CA GLY A 371 -2.88 21.72 -3.86
C GLY A 371 -2.88 22.34 -5.26
N SER A 372 -2.49 23.61 -5.37
CA SER A 372 -2.40 24.28 -6.67
C SER A 372 -1.31 23.67 -7.55
N PHE A 373 -0.15 23.35 -6.97
CA PHE A 373 0.94 22.65 -7.66
C PHE A 373 0.49 21.28 -8.17
N SER A 374 -0.20 20.52 -7.33
CA SER A 374 -0.74 19.22 -7.70
C SER A 374 -1.73 19.31 -8.85
N ALA A 375 -2.62 20.30 -8.83
CA ALA A 375 -3.58 20.49 -9.91
C ALA A 375 -2.90 20.82 -11.25
N GLY A 376 -1.86 21.67 -11.21
CA GLY A 376 -1.02 21.95 -12.38
C GLY A 376 -0.25 20.73 -12.88
N TYR A 377 0.32 19.94 -11.98
CA TYR A 377 1.00 18.69 -12.31
C TYR A 377 0.06 17.71 -13.01
N VAL A 378 -1.12 17.47 -12.43
CA VAL A 378 -2.07 16.49 -12.97
C VAL A 378 -2.62 16.98 -14.31
N LEU A 379 -3.02 18.26 -14.44
CA LEU A 379 -3.50 18.78 -15.72
C LEU A 379 -2.44 18.68 -16.82
N GLY A 380 -1.19 19.08 -16.53
CA GLY A 380 -0.09 18.97 -17.49
C GLY A 380 0.14 17.54 -17.96
N ARG A 381 0.08 16.57 -17.06
CA ARG A 381 0.17 15.15 -17.41
C ARG A 381 -1.00 14.69 -18.29
N MET A 382 -2.23 15.09 -17.94
CA MET A 382 -3.44 14.66 -18.66
C MET A 382 -3.48 15.21 -20.08
N LEU A 383 -3.15 16.49 -20.27
CA LEU A 383 -3.12 17.11 -21.59
C LEU A 383 -2.02 16.52 -22.50
N ARG A 384 -1.03 15.84 -21.92
CA ARG A 384 0.03 15.16 -22.67
C ARG A 384 -0.30 13.72 -23.04
N PHE A 385 -1.11 13.01 -22.24
CA PHE A 385 -1.23 11.55 -22.36
C PHE A 385 -2.65 10.98 -22.33
N ASP A 386 -3.66 11.74 -21.88
CA ASP A 386 -4.98 11.20 -21.59
C ASP A 386 -6.06 11.66 -22.60
N GLU A 387 -5.82 12.72 -23.37
CA GLU A 387 -6.71 13.21 -24.45
C GLU A 387 -8.21 13.38 -24.06
N GLY A 388 -8.51 13.52 -22.77
CA GLY A 388 -9.88 13.60 -22.22
C GLY A 388 -10.54 12.26 -21.87
N GLY A 389 -9.78 11.16 -21.85
CA GLY A 389 -10.28 9.80 -21.62
C GLY A 389 -10.63 9.48 -20.17
N PHE A 390 -10.07 10.20 -19.18
CA PHE A 390 -10.18 9.88 -17.75
C PHE A 390 -9.85 8.42 -17.45
N GLY A 391 -8.81 7.91 -18.12
CA GLY A 391 -8.43 6.51 -18.03
C GLY A 391 -7.48 6.23 -16.87
N GLU A 392 -6.68 5.17 -17.01
CA GLU A 392 -5.73 4.75 -15.98
C GLU A 392 -4.74 5.86 -15.57
N TRP A 393 -4.32 6.71 -16.52
CA TRP A 393 -3.43 7.84 -16.24
C TRP A 393 -4.05 8.85 -15.28
N TYR A 394 -5.34 9.13 -15.44
CA TYR A 394 -6.08 10.01 -14.55
C TYR A 394 -6.23 9.38 -13.17
N ASP A 395 -6.66 8.11 -13.10
CA ASP A 395 -6.84 7.39 -11.84
C ASP A 395 -5.56 7.32 -11.01
N ARG A 396 -4.41 7.04 -11.66
CA ARG A 396 -3.10 7.04 -10.99
C ARG A 396 -2.71 8.43 -10.48
N SER A 397 -2.94 9.47 -11.28
CA SER A 397 -2.61 10.84 -10.89
C SER A 397 -3.49 11.36 -9.74
N LEU A 398 -4.77 10.98 -9.74
CA LEU A 398 -5.70 11.26 -8.65
C LEU A 398 -5.32 10.48 -7.37
N ALA A 399 -4.91 9.22 -7.49
CA ALA A 399 -4.42 8.44 -6.37
C ALA A 399 -3.17 9.08 -5.73
N GLY A 400 -2.18 9.45 -6.55
CA GLY A 400 -0.99 10.17 -6.11
C GLY A 400 -1.32 11.50 -5.41
N HIS A 401 -2.25 12.28 -5.98
CA HIS A 401 -2.74 13.51 -5.35
C HIS A 401 -3.31 13.25 -3.96
N ARG A 402 -4.24 12.28 -3.82
CA ARG A 402 -4.89 11.98 -2.53
C ARG A 402 -3.89 11.52 -1.48
N ILE A 403 -2.98 10.62 -1.86
CA ILE A 403 -1.92 10.16 -0.95
C ILE A 403 -1.12 11.34 -0.43
N LEU A 404 -0.65 12.21 -1.33
CA LEU A 404 0.16 13.36 -0.93
C LEU A 404 -0.65 14.40 -0.16
N ALA A 405 -1.92 14.62 -0.48
CA ALA A 405 -2.76 15.63 0.16
C ALA A 405 -3.39 15.19 1.49
N GLU A 406 -3.52 13.88 1.74
CA GLU A 406 -4.32 13.36 2.86
C GLU A 406 -3.52 12.50 3.84
N ASP A 407 -2.47 11.79 3.38
CA ASP A 407 -1.70 10.91 4.25
C ASP A 407 -0.99 11.72 5.34
N PRO A 408 -1.19 11.41 6.65
CA PRO A 408 -0.54 12.14 7.75
C PRO A 408 0.99 12.13 7.70
N GLU A 409 1.58 11.11 7.06
CA GLU A 409 3.01 10.96 6.89
C GLU A 409 3.56 11.73 5.68
N SER A 410 2.67 12.27 4.84
CA SER A 410 3.04 12.97 3.60
C SER A 410 3.90 14.22 3.85
N PRO A 411 4.92 14.47 3.02
CA PRO A 411 5.67 15.72 3.08
C PRO A 411 4.78 16.95 2.91
N TRP A 412 3.70 16.88 2.13
CA TRP A 412 2.81 18.04 1.89
C TRP A 412 1.92 18.36 3.08
N ARG A 413 1.75 17.41 4.02
CA ARG A 413 1.05 17.59 5.29
C ARG A 413 1.98 18.06 6.40
N ARG A 414 3.26 17.70 6.30
CA ARG A 414 4.29 17.95 7.32
C ARG A 414 5.08 19.22 7.08
N MET A 415 5.19 19.67 5.82
CA MET A 415 5.90 20.88 5.43
C MET A 415 4.93 21.89 4.83
N ALA A 416 5.02 23.13 5.30
CA ALA A 416 4.34 24.25 4.66
C ALA A 416 4.87 24.43 3.23
N TRP A 417 4.02 24.97 2.35
CA TRP A 417 4.44 25.39 1.02
C TRP A 417 5.31 26.66 1.12
N GLY A 418 6.44 26.69 0.42
CA GLY A 418 7.36 27.84 0.37
C GLY A 418 8.54 27.74 1.31
#